data_AF-A0A2X2BXP3-F1
#
_entry.id   AF-A0A2X2BXP3-F1
#
_cell.length_a   1.000
_cell.length_b   1.000
_cell.length_c   1.000
_cell.angle_alpha   90.00
_cell.angle_beta   90.00
_cell.angle_gamma   90.00
#
_symmetry.space_group_name_H-M   'P 1'
#
loop_
_entity.id
_entity.type
_entity.pdbx_description
1 polymer ?
#
loop_
_entity_poly.entity_id
_entity_poly.type
_entity_poly.pdbx_seq_one_letter_code
_entity_poly.pdbx_strand_id
1 'polypeptide(L)'
;MLTLVDSMVMGLAVLVMMSIQLSWQLTLISLLPMPLMAILIKRYGDKLHHRFKSAQALFSSLNNQAQESLSSIRMIKSFGLEQQHASRFETVAKETGRQNMRVAKVDALFDPTIFMAIGFANLLAVAGGSYFVLNGTMTLGELTSFCNVFRANDLAYVSAGMDV
;
A
#
# COMPACT_ATOMS: atom_id res chain seq x y z
N MET A 1 1.91 12.46 11.31
CA MET A 1 1.92 13.94 11.20
C MET A 1 3.14 14.42 10.44
N LEU A 2 4.37 14.05 10.85
CA LEU A 2 5.58 14.38 10.09
C LEU A 2 5.53 13.85 8.64
N THR A 3 5.18 12.57 8.46
CA THR A 3 5.06 11.92 7.13
C THR A 3 4.00 12.56 6.22
N LEU A 4 2.84 12.93 6.77
CA LEU A 4 1.78 13.63 6.03
C LEU A 4 2.21 15.04 5.62
N VAL A 5 2.88 15.77 6.52
CA VAL A 5 3.38 17.11 6.24
C VAL A 5 4.48 17.05 5.18
N ASP A 6 5.43 16.11 5.29
CA ASP A 6 6.48 15.91 4.29
C ASP A 6 5.90 15.53 2.92
N SER A 7 4.86 14.67 2.88
CA SER A 7 4.17 14.32 1.64
C SER A 7 3.49 15.52 0.99
N MET A 8 2.84 16.36 1.80
CA MET A 8 2.18 17.57 1.33
C MET A 8 3.19 18.60 0.81
N VAL A 9 4.30 18.81 1.54
CA VAL A 9 5.36 19.75 1.17
C VAL A 9 6.09 19.29 -0.09
N MET A 10 6.41 17.99 -0.21
CA MET A 10 7.04 17.42 -1.41
C MET A 10 6.10 17.50 -2.62
N GLY A 11 4.80 17.20 -2.45
CA GLY A 11 3.78 17.34 -3.49
C GLY A 11 3.63 18.79 -3.98
N LEU A 12 3.56 19.76 -3.05
CA LEU A 12 3.46 21.18 -3.39
C LEU A 12 4.73 21.70 -4.06
N ALA A 13 5.92 21.34 -3.55
CA ALA A 13 7.19 21.75 -4.14
C ALA A 13 7.34 21.25 -5.58
N VAL A 14 6.88 20.02 -5.87
CA VAL A 14 6.94 19.46 -7.22
C VAL A 14 5.91 20.08 -8.14
N LEU A 15 4.67 20.30 -7.69
CA LEU A 15 3.66 21.02 -8.47
C LEU A 15 4.12 22.44 -8.82
N VAL A 16 4.78 23.12 -7.88
CA VAL A 16 5.34 24.46 -8.08
C VAL A 16 6.53 24.42 -9.05
N MET A 17 7.46 23.47 -8.92
CA MET A 17 8.57 23.32 -9.87
C MET A 17 8.08 23.01 -11.29
N MET A 18 7.11 22.11 -11.43
CA MET A 18 6.53 21.71 -12.71
C MET A 18 5.71 22.82 -13.38
N SER A 19 5.00 23.63 -12.58
CA SER A 19 4.18 24.73 -13.08
C SER A 19 5.00 25.92 -13.57
N ILE A 20 6.19 26.13 -13.00
CA ILE A 20 7.02 27.31 -13.31
C ILE A 20 7.98 27.05 -14.48
N GLN A 21 8.45 25.81 -14.70
CA GLN A 21 9.59 25.56 -15.61
C GLN A 21 9.27 24.82 -16.92
N LEU A 22 8.07 24.24 -17.12
CA LEU A 22 7.86 23.29 -18.24
C LEU A 22 6.61 23.52 -19.08
N SER A 23 5.45 23.05 -18.63
CA SER A 23 4.18 23.12 -19.36
C SER A 23 3.07 22.54 -18.47
N TRP A 24 2.08 23.37 -18.15
CA TRP A 24 0.91 22.97 -17.35
C TRP A 24 0.13 21.80 -17.98
N GLN A 25 0.21 21.62 -19.30
CA GLN A 25 -0.49 20.57 -20.06
C GLN A 25 0.13 19.20 -19.79
N LEU A 26 1.46 19.11 -19.75
CA LEU A 26 2.19 17.85 -19.48
C LEU A 26 2.01 17.41 -18.03
N THR A 27 2.00 18.38 -17.10
CA THR A 27 1.72 18.15 -15.68
C THR A 27 0.33 17.57 -15.47
N LEU A 28 -0.71 18.10 -16.15
CA LEU A 28 -2.07 17.61 -15.99
C LEU A 28 -2.23 16.14 -16.46
N ILE A 29 -1.60 15.80 -17.58
CA ILE A 29 -1.63 14.44 -18.14
C ILE A 29 -0.87 13.47 -17.23
N SER A 30 0.28 13.89 -16.70
CA SER A 30 1.13 13.06 -15.83
C SER A 30 0.58 12.93 -14.42
N LEU A 31 -0.26 13.87 -13.96
CA LEU A 31 -0.88 13.84 -12.64
C LEU A 31 -2.12 12.93 -12.60
N LEU A 32 -2.73 12.61 -13.74
CA LEU A 32 -3.95 11.80 -13.86
C LEU A 32 -3.88 10.39 -13.23
N PRO A 33 -2.74 9.67 -13.26
CA PRO A 33 -2.57 8.39 -12.58
C PRO A 33 -2.60 8.48 -11.04
N MET A 34 -2.19 9.62 -10.45
CA MET A 34 -2.19 9.79 -8.98
C MET A 34 -3.59 9.71 -8.33
N PRO A 35 -4.62 10.46 -8.77
CA PRO A 35 -5.95 10.36 -8.18
C PRO A 35 -6.56 8.97 -8.38
N LEU A 36 -6.26 8.32 -9.51
CA LEU A 36 -6.68 6.92 -9.74
C LEU A 36 -6.07 5.98 -8.70
N MET A 37 -4.77 6.12 -8.44
CA MET A 37 -4.05 5.35 -7.43
C MET A 37 -4.60 5.61 -6.02
N ALA A 38 -4.86 6.87 -5.65
CA ALA A 38 -5.45 7.22 -4.35
C ALA A 38 -6.81 6.54 -4.12
N ILE A 39 -7.65 6.45 -5.15
CA ILE A 39 -8.95 5.76 -5.08
C ILE A 39 -8.75 4.25 -4.87
N LEU A 40 -7.80 3.63 -5.58
CA LEU A 40 -7.50 2.20 -5.46
C LEU A 40 -6.92 1.86 -4.07
N ILE A 41 -5.97 2.66 -3.58
CA ILE A 41 -5.38 2.53 -2.24
C ILE A 41 -6.47 2.62 -1.18
N LYS A 42 -7.37 3.62 -1.27
CA LYS A 42 -8.49 3.74 -0.32
C LYS A 42 -9.39 2.50 -0.33
N ARG A 43 -9.75 2.01 -1.53
CA ARG A 43 -10.56 0.80 -1.70
C ARG A 43 -9.89 -0.44 -1.09
N TYR A 44 -8.58 -0.58 -1.24
CA TYR A 44 -7.83 -1.69 -0.65
C TYR A 44 -7.65 -1.51 0.85
N GLY A 45 -7.41 -0.29 1.32
CA GLY A 45 -7.30 0.05 2.75
C GLY A 45 -8.57 -0.28 3.52
N ASP A 46 -9.74 0.08 2.99
CA ASP A 46 -11.04 -0.25 3.60
C ASP A 46 -11.24 -1.79 3.71
N LYS A 47 -10.87 -2.52 2.65
CA LYS A 47 -10.91 -3.99 2.64
C LYS A 47 -9.92 -4.58 3.64
N LEU A 48 -8.70 -4.06 3.68
CA LEU A 48 -7.64 -4.52 4.56
C LEU A 48 -8.05 -4.32 6.01
N HIS A 49 -8.58 -3.14 6.36
CA HIS A 49 -9.07 -2.84 7.70
C HIS A 49 -10.15 -3.82 8.17
N HIS A 50 -11.14 -4.12 7.32
CA HIS A 50 -12.18 -5.08 7.65
C HIS A 50 -11.65 -6.51 7.84
N ARG A 51 -10.71 -6.94 6.97
CA ARG A 51 -10.07 -8.26 7.06
C ARG A 51 -9.17 -8.36 8.29
N PHE A 52 -8.44 -7.30 8.61
CA PHE A 52 -7.57 -7.23 9.77
C PHE A 52 -8.37 -7.34 11.07
N LYS A 53 -9.50 -6.64 11.17
CA LYS A 53 -10.41 -6.75 12.32
C LYS A 53 -10.92 -8.19 12.53
N SER A 54 -11.23 -8.89 11.44
CA SER A 54 -11.67 -10.29 11.49
C SER A 54 -10.54 -11.23 11.93
N ALA A 55 -9.34 -11.04 11.39
CA ALA A 55 -8.14 -11.80 11.77
C ALA A 55 -7.76 -11.58 13.24
N GLN A 56 -7.81 -10.33 13.70
CA GLN A 56 -7.53 -9.95 15.09
C GLN A 56 -8.53 -10.59 16.06
N ALA A 57 -9.82 -10.69 15.70
CA ALA A 57 -10.81 -11.36 16.55
C ALA A 57 -10.49 -12.85 16.75
N LEU A 58 -10.13 -13.57 15.69
CA LEU A 58 -9.73 -14.98 15.79
C LEU A 58 -8.41 -15.16 16.55
N PHE A 59 -7.46 -14.24 16.36
CA PHE A 59 -6.21 -14.26 17.11
C PHE A 59 -6.45 -14.08 18.62
N SER A 60 -7.36 -13.18 19.01
CA SER A 60 -7.79 -13.02 20.40
C SER A 60 -8.45 -14.30 20.94
N SER A 61 -9.32 -14.95 20.16
CA SER A 61 -9.93 -16.23 20.55
C SER A 61 -8.89 -17.34 20.74
N LEU A 62 -7.89 -17.42 19.85
CA LEU A 62 -6.78 -18.37 19.96
C LEU A 62 -5.97 -18.13 21.25
N ASN A 63 -5.67 -16.87 21.56
CA ASN A 63 -4.92 -16.50 22.76
C ASN A 63 -5.71 -16.78 24.05
N ASN A 64 -7.03 -16.55 24.05
CA ASN A 64 -7.89 -16.90 25.18
C ASN A 64 -7.91 -18.42 25.41
N GLN A 65 -8.02 -19.22 24.35
CA GLN A 65 -8.01 -20.69 24.45
C GLN A 65 -6.65 -21.22 24.95
N ALA A 66 -5.55 -20.61 24.53
CA ALA A 66 -4.22 -20.92 25.04
C ALA A 66 -4.12 -20.65 26.55
N GLN A 67 -4.56 -19.46 26.98
CA GLN A 67 -4.58 -19.09 28.41
C GLN A 67 -5.45 -20.05 29.24
N GLU A 68 -6.67 -20.34 28.79
CA GLU A 68 -7.58 -21.27 29.48
C GLU A 68 -6.96 -22.67 29.61
N SER A 69 -6.33 -23.17 28.54
CA SER A 69 -5.68 -24.48 28.54
C SER A 69 -4.48 -24.53 29.49
N LEU A 70 -3.70 -23.45 29.59
CA LEU A 70 -2.57 -23.34 30.50
C LEU A 70 -3.03 -23.24 31.97
N SER A 71 -4.06 -22.43 32.25
CA SER A 71 -4.65 -22.31 33.58
C SER A 71 -5.25 -23.64 34.07
N SER A 72 -5.83 -24.43 33.16
CA SER A 72 -6.49 -25.70 33.45
C SER A 72 -5.61 -26.93 33.16
N ILE A 73 -4.31 -26.77 32.94
CA ILE A 73 -3.43 -27.85 32.44
C ILE A 73 -3.39 -29.08 33.36
N ARG A 74 -3.47 -28.88 34.68
CA ARG A 74 -3.53 -29.99 35.65
C ARG A 74 -4.80 -30.82 35.47
N MET A 75 -5.94 -30.18 35.23
CA MET A 75 -7.20 -30.86 34.97
C MET A 75 -7.14 -31.65 33.66
N ILE A 76 -6.64 -31.03 32.58
CA ILE A 76 -6.51 -31.68 31.26
C ILE A 76 -5.69 -32.96 31.37
N LYS A 77 -4.56 -32.92 32.09
CA LYS A 77 -3.70 -34.09 32.33
C LYS A 77 -4.36 -35.14 33.20
N SER A 78 -5.03 -34.74 34.29
CA SER A 78 -5.72 -35.68 35.19
C SER A 78 -6.84 -36.47 34.50
N PHE A 79 -7.47 -35.90 33.46
CA PHE A 79 -8.50 -36.56 32.66
C PHE A 79 -7.98 -37.17 31.34
N GLY A 80 -6.66 -37.06 31.04
CA GLY A 80 -6.07 -37.59 29.81
C GLY A 80 -6.59 -36.97 28.51
N LEU A 81 -6.99 -35.69 28.56
CA LEU A 81 -7.65 -34.99 27.45
C LEU A 81 -6.68 -34.22 26.54
N GLU A 82 -5.36 -34.43 26.65
CA GLU A 82 -4.36 -33.62 25.93
C GLU A 82 -4.56 -33.63 24.42
N GLN A 83 -4.82 -34.79 23.81
CA GLN A 83 -5.02 -34.91 22.37
C GLN A 83 -6.30 -34.20 21.88
N GLN A 84 -7.37 -34.26 22.67
CA GLN A 84 -8.61 -33.56 22.34
C GLN A 84 -8.40 -32.04 22.36
N HIS A 85 -7.70 -31.52 23.37
CA HIS A 85 -7.37 -30.09 23.46
C HIS A 85 -6.39 -29.65 22.36
N ALA A 86 -5.38 -30.47 22.06
CA ALA A 86 -4.43 -30.20 20.99
C ALA A 86 -5.11 -30.12 19.61
N SER A 87 -6.01 -31.06 19.30
CA SER A 87 -6.77 -31.06 18.04
C SER A 87 -7.70 -29.84 17.92
N ARG A 88 -8.33 -29.44 19.03
CA ARG A 88 -9.15 -28.22 19.08
C ARG A 88 -8.31 -26.96 18.86
N PHE A 89 -7.16 -26.86 19.50
CA PHE A 89 -6.23 -25.75 19.32
C PHE A 89 -5.71 -25.67 17.88
N GLU A 90 -5.34 -26.81 17.28
CA GLU A 90 -4.90 -26.89 15.89
C GLU A 90 -5.96 -26.36 14.92
N THR A 91 -7.23 -26.73 15.13
CA THR A 91 -8.35 -26.26 14.30
C THR A 91 -8.49 -24.74 14.36
N VAL A 92 -8.43 -24.15 15.56
CA VAL A 92 -8.53 -22.70 15.76
C VAL A 92 -7.30 -21.99 15.16
N ALA A 93 -6.10 -22.53 15.38
CA ALA A 93 -4.86 -21.98 14.84
C ALA A 93 -4.87 -21.96 13.30
N LYS A 94 -5.38 -23.03 12.67
CA LYS A 94 -5.50 -23.13 11.21
C LYS A 94 -6.48 -22.11 10.64
N GLU A 95 -7.62 -21.88 11.29
CA GLU A 95 -8.57 -20.86 10.84
C GLU A 95 -8.01 -19.44 11.02
N THR A 96 -7.32 -19.16 12.13
CA THR A 96 -6.60 -17.89 12.35
C THR A 96 -5.56 -17.66 11.25
N GLY A 97 -4.74 -18.67 10.95
CA GLY A 97 -3.76 -18.61 9.86
C GLY A 97 -4.40 -18.34 8.50
N ARG A 98 -5.57 -18.94 8.23
CA ARG A 98 -6.31 -18.72 6.97
C ARG A 98 -6.83 -17.28 6.84
N GLN A 99 -7.27 -16.65 7.94
CA GLN A 99 -7.66 -15.22 7.89
C GLN A 99 -6.45 -14.29 7.75
N ASN A 100 -5.34 -14.57 8.45
CA ASN A 100 -4.10 -13.82 8.26
C ASN A 100 -3.62 -13.88 6.80
N MET A 101 -3.71 -15.05 6.16
CA MET A 101 -3.40 -15.19 4.74
C MET A 101 -4.31 -14.34 3.84
N ARG A 102 -5.58 -14.13 4.21
CA ARG A 102 -6.49 -13.24 3.47
C ARG A 102 -6.12 -11.77 3.64
N VAL A 103 -5.61 -11.36 4.80
CA VAL A 103 -5.05 -10.02 5.04
C VAL A 103 -3.81 -9.83 4.16
N ALA A 104 -2.85 -10.76 4.25
CA ALA A 104 -1.61 -10.71 3.47
C ALA A 104 -1.86 -10.67 1.95
N LYS A 105 -2.89 -11.35 1.44
CA LYS A 105 -3.26 -11.28 0.02
C LYS A 105 -3.76 -9.90 -0.40
N VAL A 106 -4.46 -9.17 0.47
CA VAL A 106 -4.92 -7.81 0.15
C VAL A 106 -3.75 -6.83 0.25
N ASP A 107 -2.89 -7.02 1.24
CA ASP A 107 -1.68 -6.24 1.46
C ASP A 107 -0.69 -6.38 0.29
N ALA A 108 -0.44 -7.60 -0.19
CA ALA A 108 0.43 -7.85 -1.34
C ALA A 108 -0.09 -7.31 -2.67
N LEU A 109 -1.33 -6.82 -2.75
CA LEU A 109 -1.88 -6.17 -3.96
C LEU A 109 -1.55 -4.68 -4.05
N PHE A 110 -1.05 -4.06 -2.96
CA PHE A 110 -0.65 -2.66 -2.98
C PHE A 110 0.56 -2.46 -3.90
N ASP A 111 1.67 -3.17 -3.66
CA ASP A 111 2.91 -2.97 -4.45
C ASP A 111 2.71 -3.12 -5.96
N PRO A 112 2.06 -4.20 -6.49
CA PRO A 112 1.85 -4.34 -7.92
C PRO A 112 1.00 -3.21 -8.51
N THR A 113 -0.01 -2.75 -7.75
CA THR A 113 -0.89 -1.65 -8.19
C THR A 113 -0.12 -0.33 -8.24
N ILE A 114 0.74 -0.09 -7.25
CA ILE A 114 1.61 1.08 -7.18
C ILE A 114 2.58 1.09 -8.37
N PHE A 115 3.30 -0.01 -8.59
CA PHE A 115 4.26 -0.11 -9.69
C PHE A 115 3.59 0.05 -11.06
N MET A 116 2.39 -0.50 -11.24
CA MET A 116 1.66 -0.36 -12.49
C MET A 116 1.24 1.10 -12.74
N ALA A 117 0.77 1.81 -11.70
CA ALA A 117 0.41 3.22 -11.80
C ALA A 117 1.63 4.10 -12.16
N ILE A 118 2.77 3.88 -11.50
CA ILE A 118 4.02 4.59 -11.79
C ILE A 118 4.53 4.27 -13.20
N GLY A 119 4.43 3.02 -13.63
CA GLY A 119 4.77 2.61 -14.99
C GLY A 119 3.94 3.36 -16.04
N PHE A 120 2.62 3.42 -15.83
CA PHE A 120 1.71 4.19 -16.70
C PHE A 120 2.02 5.69 -16.69
N ALA A 121 2.29 6.26 -15.52
CA ALA A 121 2.60 7.67 -15.39
C ALA A 121 3.90 8.04 -16.13
N ASN A 122 4.95 7.25 -15.97
CA ASN A 122 6.21 7.43 -16.71
C ASN A 122 6.01 7.27 -18.22
N LEU A 123 5.21 6.30 -18.65
CA LEU A 123 4.92 6.11 -20.07
C LEU A 123 4.20 7.33 -20.66
N LEU A 124 3.21 7.87 -19.95
CA LEU A 124 2.50 9.08 -20.35
C LEU A 124 3.41 10.32 -20.36
N ALA A 125 4.26 10.47 -19.35
CA ALA A 125 5.22 11.57 -19.25
C ALA A 125 6.20 11.56 -20.42
N VAL A 126 6.77 10.40 -20.75
CA VAL A 126 7.73 10.25 -21.86
C VAL A 126 7.03 10.39 -23.21
N ALA A 127 5.87 9.77 -23.41
CA ALA A 127 5.14 9.83 -24.69
C ALA A 127 4.62 11.25 -24.97
N GLY A 128 3.98 11.88 -23.97
CA GLY A 128 3.50 13.25 -24.07
C GLY A 128 4.66 14.23 -24.22
N GLY A 129 5.71 14.08 -23.42
CA GLY A 129 6.88 14.94 -23.44
C GLY A 129 7.65 14.85 -24.77
N SER A 130 7.77 13.65 -25.34
CA SER A 130 8.35 13.45 -26.67
C SER A 130 7.58 14.21 -27.75
N TYR A 131 6.25 14.23 -27.67
CA TYR A 131 5.41 15.00 -28.60
C TYR A 131 5.64 16.51 -28.48
N PHE A 132 5.82 17.05 -27.26
CA PHE A 132 6.15 18.48 -27.07
C PHE A 132 7.57 18.83 -27.53
N VAL A 133 8.52 17.90 -27.45
CA VAL A 133 9.87 18.08 -28.00
C VAL A 133 9.84 18.12 -29.52
N LEU A 134 9.07 17.24 -30.16
CA LEU A 134 8.93 17.20 -31.61
C LEU A 134 8.24 18.46 -32.17
N ASN A 135 7.32 19.07 -31.42
CA ASN A 135 6.67 20.34 -31.80
C ASN A 135 7.51 21.58 -31.50
N GLY A 136 8.74 21.44 -30.99
CA GLY A 136 9.63 22.56 -30.67
C GLY A 136 9.19 23.42 -29.47
N THR A 137 8.11 23.02 -28.78
CA THR A 137 7.61 23.68 -27.56
C THR A 137 8.43 23.35 -26.31
N MET A 138 9.32 22.36 -26.38
CA MET A 138 10.12 21.91 -25.25
C MET A 138 11.45 21.34 -25.72
N THR A 139 12.51 21.51 -24.93
CA THR A 139 13.82 20.93 -25.19
C THR A 139 13.95 19.53 -24.58
N LEU A 140 14.90 18.73 -25.09
CA LEU A 140 15.21 17.42 -24.52
C LEU A 140 15.67 17.52 -23.05
N GLY A 141 16.40 18.58 -22.70
CA GLY A 141 16.87 18.84 -21.34
C GLY A 141 15.72 19.09 -20.37
N GLU A 142 14.73 19.88 -20.78
CA GLU A 142 13.50 20.10 -20.00
C GLU A 142 12.72 18.80 -19.80
N LEU A 143 12.63 17.95 -20.83
CA LEU A 143 11.96 16.64 -20.72
C LEU A 143 12.64 15.72 -19.71
N THR A 144 13.95 15.60 -19.79
CA THR A 144 14.74 14.76 -18.86
C THR A 144 14.65 15.29 -17.43
N SER A 145 14.65 16.60 -17.24
CA SER A 145 14.51 17.25 -15.93
C SER A 145 13.13 16.98 -15.34
N PHE A 146 12.07 17.10 -16.15
CA PHE A 146 10.71 16.77 -15.74
C PHE A 146 10.55 15.31 -15.35
N CYS A 147 11.05 14.38 -16.16
CA CYS A 147 10.97 12.95 -15.83
C CYS A 147 11.68 12.65 -14.51
N ASN A 148 12.84 13.27 -14.26
CA ASN A 148 13.59 13.07 -13.01
C ASN A 148 12.85 13.61 -11.79
N VAL A 149 12.31 14.84 -11.88
CA VAL A 149 11.54 15.46 -10.78
C VAL A 149 10.23 14.71 -10.53
N PHE A 150 9.52 14.33 -11.59
CA PHE A 150 8.28 13.54 -11.51
C PHE A 150 8.51 12.20 -10.82
N ARG A 151 9.54 11.46 -11.25
CA ARG A 151 9.86 10.15 -10.68
C ARG A 151 10.30 10.24 -9.23
N ALA A 152 11.02 11.30 -8.84
CA ALA A 152 11.35 11.56 -7.44
C ALA A 152 10.10 11.83 -6.58
N ASN A 153 9.10 12.51 -7.14
CA ASN A 153 7.82 12.76 -6.48
C ASN A 153 6.99 11.49 -6.30
N ASP A 154 6.88 10.65 -7.33
CA ASP A 154 6.18 9.36 -7.25
C ASP A 154 6.79 8.46 -6.16
N LEU A 155 8.14 8.40 -6.09
CA LEU A 155 8.84 7.63 -5.05
C LEU A 155 8.59 8.18 -3.64
N ALA A 156 8.49 9.50 -3.50
CA ALA A 156 8.14 10.14 -2.23
C ALA A 156 6.71 9.80 -1.78
N TYR A 157 5.75 9.82 -2.70
CA TYR A 157 4.36 9.45 -2.41
C TYR A 157 4.23 7.98 -2.04
N VAL A 158 4.98 7.09 -2.69
CA VAL A 158 5.01 5.67 -2.35
C VAL A 158 5.63 5.44 -0.97
N SER A 159 6.77 6.06 -0.67
CA SER A 159 7.39 5.98 0.66
C SER A 159 6.42 6.42 1.75
N ALA A 160 5.73 7.55 1.56
CA ALA A 160 4.80 8.03 2.56
C ALA A 160 3.50 7.20 2.67
N GLY A 161 3.06 6.59 1.58
CA GLY A 161 1.93 5.67 1.57
C GLY A 161 2.23 4.29 2.17
N MET A 162 3.50 3.87 2.14
CA MET A 162 4.01 2.64 2.77
C MET A 162 4.26 2.79 4.28
N ASP A 163 4.41 4.02 4.77
CA ASP A 163 4.66 4.33 6.19
C ASP A 163 3.37 4.54 7.03
N VAL A 164 2.20 4.15 6.52
CA VAL A 164 0.89 4.19 7.22
C VAL A 164 0.36 2.77 7.41
#